data_AF-A0A535HPJ7-F1
#
_entry.id   AF-A0A535HPJ7-F1
#
_cell.length_a   1.000
_cell.length_b   1.000
_cell.length_c   1.000
_cell.angle_alpha   90.00
_cell.angle_beta   90.00
_cell.angle_gamma   90.00
#
_symmetry.space_group_name_H-M   'P 1'
#
loop_
_entity.id
_entity.type
_entity.pdbx_description
1 polymer ?
#
loop_
_entity_poly.entity_id
_entity_poly.type
_entity_poly.pdbx_seq_one_letter_code
_entity_poly.pdbx_strand_id
1 'polypeptide(L)'
;MNPAAGPDRVLAATGVVAIHQRLGAAILILGGVGAVVAVAGISRRRVSPTLRAYLRLTSLVIAVQAALGIALVIRGYRAHESLHFIYGPAVLLALPVAQFIGGRSDERREAIALFAGALAVFLLAIRAVATGGA
;
A
#
# COMPACT_ATOMS: atom_id res chain seq x y z
N MET A 1 5.80 -28.83 19.55
CA MET A 1 5.76 -29.08 18.08
C MET A 1 4.54 -29.92 17.80
N ASN A 2 3.55 -29.42 17.03
CA ASN A 2 2.31 -30.13 16.76
C ASN A 2 2.38 -30.79 15.36
N PRO A 3 2.39 -32.13 15.25
CA PRO A 3 2.77 -32.84 14.02
C PRO A 3 1.67 -32.93 12.93
N ALA A 4 0.64 -32.10 12.96
CA ALA A 4 -0.41 -32.14 11.93
C ALA A 4 -1.02 -30.76 11.66
N ALA A 5 -0.31 -29.91 10.91
CA ALA A 5 -1.02 -28.91 10.12
C ALA A 5 -1.71 -29.67 8.98
N GLY A 6 -3.01 -29.94 9.11
CA GLY A 6 -3.77 -30.62 8.07
C GLY A 6 -3.64 -29.90 6.71
N PRO A 7 -3.77 -30.63 5.58
CA PRO A 7 -3.54 -30.09 4.23
C PRO A 7 -4.33 -28.79 3.97
N ASP A 8 -5.54 -28.67 4.51
CA ASP A 8 -6.39 -27.48 4.39
C ASP A 8 -5.77 -26.22 4.99
N ARG A 9 -5.03 -26.35 6.12
CA ARG A 9 -4.34 -25.23 6.76
C ARG A 9 -3.13 -24.78 5.95
N VAL A 10 -2.43 -25.72 5.32
CA VAL A 10 -1.29 -25.45 4.44
C VAL A 10 -1.77 -24.74 3.18
N LEU A 11 -2.84 -25.24 2.54
CA LEU A 11 -3.47 -24.63 1.37
C LEU A 11 -4.01 -23.22 1.66
N ALA A 12 -4.67 -23.03 2.81
CA ALA A 12 -5.14 -21.71 3.21
C ALA A 12 -3.97 -20.73 3.45
N ALA A 13 -2.87 -21.20 4.04
CA ALA A 13 -1.73 -20.35 4.31
C ALA A 13 -0.97 -19.95 3.04
N THR A 14 -0.76 -20.89 2.10
CA THR A 14 -0.18 -20.58 0.78
C THR A 14 -1.08 -19.66 -0.04
N GLY A 15 -2.41 -19.82 0.08
CA GLY A 15 -3.39 -18.91 -0.50
C GLY A 15 -3.25 -17.47 0.01
N VAL A 16 -3.13 -17.28 1.34
CA VAL A 16 -2.95 -15.95 1.94
C VAL A 16 -1.64 -15.30 1.51
N VAL A 17 -0.54 -16.06 1.42
CA VAL A 17 0.74 -15.56 0.91
C VAL A 17 0.59 -15.08 -0.54
N ALA A 18 -0.02 -15.88 -1.42
CA ALA A 18 -0.23 -15.49 -2.81
C ALA A 18 -1.13 -14.25 -2.96
N ILE A 19 -2.16 -14.12 -2.12
CA ILE A 19 -3.01 -12.92 -2.09
C ILE A 19 -2.20 -11.70 -1.65
N HIS A 20 -1.42 -11.82 -0.57
CA HIS A 20 -0.57 -10.74 -0.06
C HIS A 20 0.43 -10.26 -1.12
N GLN A 21 1.06 -11.17 -1.88
CA GLN A 21 1.99 -10.82 -2.94
C GLN A 21 1.31 -10.08 -4.10
N ARG A 22 0.18 -10.62 -4.60
CA ARG A 22 -0.57 -10.00 -5.72
C ARG A 22 -1.11 -8.63 -5.34
N LEU A 23 -1.60 -8.49 -4.12
CA LEU A 23 -2.11 -7.22 -3.62
C LEU A 23 -0.98 -6.18 -3.45
N GLY A 24 0.21 -6.62 -3.02
CA GLY A 24 1.41 -5.78 -3.00
C GLY A 24 1.77 -5.22 -4.39
N ALA A 25 1.73 -6.07 -5.42
CA ALA A 25 1.95 -5.64 -6.81
C ALA A 25 0.85 -4.68 -7.30
N ALA A 26 -0.41 -4.94 -6.94
CA ALA A 26 -1.51 -4.04 -7.27
C ALA A 26 -1.34 -2.65 -6.61
N ILE A 27 -0.88 -2.59 -5.35
CA ILE A 27 -0.62 -1.32 -4.65
C ILE A 27 0.46 -0.50 -5.35
N LEU A 28 1.51 -1.14 -5.86
CA LEU A 28 2.53 -0.47 -6.67
C LEU A 28 1.88 0.20 -7.89
N ILE A 29 1.07 -0.54 -8.66
CA ILE A 29 0.38 0.01 -9.84
C ILE A 29 -0.56 1.15 -9.42
N LEU A 30 -1.32 0.97 -8.34
CA LEU A 30 -2.27 1.97 -7.86
C LEU A 30 -1.57 3.28 -7.45
N GLY A 31 -0.44 3.18 -6.74
CA GLY A 31 0.38 4.33 -6.37
C GLY A 31 0.93 5.06 -7.60
N GLY A 32 1.47 4.31 -8.58
CA GLY A 32 2.00 4.87 -9.82
C GLY A 32 0.93 5.61 -10.64
N VAL A 33 -0.23 4.97 -10.86
CA VAL A 33 -1.37 5.60 -11.55
C VAL A 33 -1.86 6.83 -10.79
N GLY A 34 -1.96 6.74 -9.46
CA GLY A 34 -2.36 7.86 -8.61
C GLY A 34 -1.42 9.06 -8.74
N ALA A 35 -0.10 8.81 -8.76
CA ALA A 35 0.90 9.85 -8.93
C ALA A 35 0.77 10.52 -10.30
N VAL A 36 0.64 9.75 -11.38
CA VAL A 36 0.47 10.28 -12.75
C VAL A 36 -0.78 11.15 -12.86
N VAL A 37 -1.93 10.69 -12.33
CA VAL A 37 -3.18 11.46 -12.39
C VAL A 37 -3.09 12.72 -11.51
N ALA A 38 -2.41 12.65 -10.36
CA ALA A 38 -2.24 13.80 -9.48
C ALA A 38 -1.40 14.93 -10.11
N VAL A 39 -0.44 14.61 -11.00
CA VAL A 39 0.31 15.62 -11.78
C VAL A 39 -0.64 16.51 -12.59
N ALA A 40 -1.66 15.93 -13.23
CA ALA A 40 -2.65 16.71 -13.97
C ALA A 40 -3.45 17.65 -13.04
N GLY A 41 -3.71 17.22 -11.80
CA GLY A 41 -4.34 18.06 -10.77
C GLY A 41 -3.49 19.25 -10.36
N ILE A 42 -2.17 19.07 -10.27
CA ILE A 42 -1.22 20.17 -9.99
C ILE A 42 -1.24 21.19 -11.13
N SER A 43 -1.13 20.75 -12.38
CA SER A 43 -1.15 21.64 -13.55
C SER A 43 -2.45 22.42 -13.67
N ARG A 44 -3.58 21.78 -13.38
CA ARG A 44 -4.91 22.39 -13.43
C ARG A 44 -5.28 23.16 -12.15
N ARG A 45 -4.44 23.09 -11.11
CA ARG A 45 -4.67 23.65 -9.76
C ARG A 45 -6.03 23.24 -9.19
N ARG A 46 -6.46 22.02 -9.50
CA ARG A 46 -7.73 21.45 -9.05
C ARG A 46 -7.60 19.98 -8.76
N VAL A 47 -8.25 19.52 -7.69
CA VAL A 47 -8.32 18.10 -7.35
C VAL A 47 -9.70 17.56 -7.69
N SER A 48 -9.77 16.57 -8.57
CA SER A 48 -11.04 15.96 -8.92
C SER A 48 -11.57 15.09 -7.76
N PRO A 49 -12.90 15.06 -7.52
CA PRO A 49 -13.50 14.14 -6.55
C PRO A 49 -13.14 12.67 -6.83
N THR A 50 -13.00 12.31 -8.11
CA THR A 50 -12.59 10.97 -8.55
C THR A 50 -11.18 10.62 -8.07
N LEU A 51 -10.21 11.54 -8.18
CA LEU A 51 -8.85 11.32 -7.66
C LEU A 51 -8.86 11.15 -6.14
N ARG A 52 -9.65 11.97 -5.42
CA ARG A 52 -9.81 11.81 -3.96
C ARG A 52 -10.36 10.44 -3.60
N ALA A 53 -11.43 10.01 -4.26
CA ALA A 53 -12.04 8.70 -4.04
C ALA A 53 -11.06 7.56 -4.35
N TYR A 54 -10.38 7.63 -5.50
CA TYR A 54 -9.36 6.68 -5.92
C TYR A 54 -8.25 6.50 -4.87
N LEU A 55 -7.68 7.59 -4.37
CA LEU A 55 -6.61 7.53 -3.37
C LEU A 55 -7.11 7.08 -1.99
N ARG A 56 -8.37 7.35 -1.62
CA ARG A 56 -8.97 6.80 -0.39
C ARG A 56 -9.17 5.29 -0.49
N LEU A 57 -9.66 4.81 -1.63
CA LEU A 57 -9.79 3.37 -1.87
C LEU A 57 -8.42 2.68 -1.93
N THR A 58 -7.43 3.32 -2.54
CA THR A 58 -6.04 2.82 -2.51
C THR A 58 -5.51 2.70 -1.09
N SER A 59 -5.77 3.71 -0.23
CA SER A 59 -5.43 3.67 1.19
C SER A 59 -6.11 2.50 1.93
N LEU A 60 -7.38 2.23 1.64
CA LEU A 60 -8.11 1.09 2.20
C LEU A 60 -7.49 -0.26 1.75
N VAL A 61 -7.13 -0.38 0.48
CA VAL A 61 -6.45 -1.57 -0.05
C VAL A 61 -5.11 -1.80 0.65
N ILE A 62 -4.34 -0.73 0.89
CA ILE A 62 -3.09 -0.81 1.66
C ILE A 62 -3.34 -1.26 3.10
N ALA A 63 -4.41 -0.79 3.75
CA ALA A 63 -4.77 -1.24 5.09
C ALA A 63 -5.09 -2.75 5.13
N VAL A 64 -5.82 -3.26 4.13
CA VAL A 64 -6.08 -4.70 3.98
C VAL A 64 -4.76 -5.46 3.78
N GLN A 65 -3.86 -4.95 2.94
CA GLN A 65 -2.54 -5.55 2.72
C GLN A 65 -1.71 -5.64 4.02
N ALA A 66 -1.71 -4.58 4.82
CA ALA A 66 -1.03 -4.56 6.11
C ALA A 66 -1.63 -5.58 7.08
N ALA A 67 -2.96 -5.69 7.14
CA ALA A 67 -3.64 -6.70 7.97
C ALA A 67 -3.27 -8.13 7.56
N LEU A 68 -3.19 -8.42 6.25
CA LEU A 68 -2.72 -9.70 5.75
C LEU A 68 -1.25 -9.97 6.16
N GLY A 69 -0.38 -8.98 6.03
CA GLY A 69 1.02 -9.10 6.45
C GLY A 69 1.17 -9.38 7.94
N ILE A 70 0.42 -8.68 8.80
CA ILE A 70 0.39 -8.93 10.24
C ILE A 70 -0.11 -10.34 10.54
N ALA A 71 -1.17 -10.80 9.88
CA ALA A 71 -1.70 -12.15 10.05
C ALA A 71 -0.67 -13.23 9.66
N LEU A 72 0.14 -13.00 8.61
CA LEU A 72 1.24 -13.88 8.20
C LEU A 72 2.33 -13.95 9.28
N VAL A 73 2.73 -12.80 9.84
CA VAL A 73 3.74 -12.73 10.92
C VAL A 73 3.27 -13.48 12.17
N ILE A 74 2.01 -13.30 12.58
CA ILE A 74 1.42 -14.01 13.73
C ILE A 74 1.44 -15.54 13.50
N ARG A 75 1.31 -15.98 12.25
CA ARG A 75 1.40 -17.41 11.85
C ARG A 75 2.83 -17.92 11.67
N GLY A 76 3.84 -17.11 11.96
CA GLY A 76 5.26 -17.49 11.91
C GLY A 76 5.94 -17.30 10.55
N TYR A 77 5.24 -16.73 9.55
CA TYR A 77 5.88 -16.35 8.30
C TYR A 77 6.79 -15.13 8.51
N ARG A 78 7.88 -15.08 7.75
CA ARG A 78 8.84 -13.97 7.81
C ARG A 78 9.08 -13.44 6.41
N ALA A 79 9.28 -12.12 6.33
CA ALA A 79 9.76 -11.48 5.12
C ALA A 79 11.20 -11.91 4.83
N HIS A 80 11.60 -11.85 3.56
CA HIS A 80 12.96 -12.15 3.13
C HIS A 80 14.00 -11.24 3.81
N GLU A 81 13.70 -9.94 3.95
CA GLU A 81 14.55 -8.97 4.62
C GLU A 81 13.79 -8.22 5.73
N SER A 82 14.48 -7.93 6.85
CA SER A 82 13.94 -7.14 7.96
C SER A 82 13.48 -5.74 7.55
N LEU A 83 14.02 -5.19 6.46
CA LEU A 83 13.63 -3.89 5.90
C LEU A 83 12.15 -3.83 5.49
N HIS A 84 11.52 -4.98 5.19
CA HIS A 84 10.09 -5.03 4.88
C HIS A 84 9.23 -4.47 6.03
N PHE A 85 9.64 -4.68 7.28
CA PHE A 85 8.94 -4.17 8.47
C PHE A 85 9.07 -2.66 8.66
N ILE A 86 9.96 -2.01 7.91
CA ILE A 86 10.08 -0.54 7.86
C ILE A 86 9.26 -0.01 6.68
N TYR A 87 9.46 -0.60 5.49
CA TYR A 87 8.80 -0.13 4.27
C TYR A 87 7.28 -0.39 4.29
N GLY A 88 6.82 -1.51 4.83
CA GLY A 88 5.39 -1.84 4.92
C GLY A 88 4.57 -0.78 5.67
N PRO A 89 4.91 -0.45 6.93
CA PRO A 89 4.25 0.63 7.66
C PRO A 89 4.41 2.00 7.00
N ALA A 90 5.56 2.29 6.35
CA ALA A 90 5.74 3.53 5.62
C ALA A 90 4.76 3.66 4.45
N VAL A 91 4.51 2.58 3.69
CA VAL A 91 3.47 2.53 2.64
C VAL A 91 2.08 2.78 3.24
N LEU A 92 1.77 2.15 4.38
CA LEU A 92 0.48 2.30 5.08
C LEU A 92 0.18 3.75 5.44
N LEU A 93 1.19 4.51 5.87
CA LEU A 93 1.00 5.87 6.36
C LEU A 93 1.07 6.94 5.28
N ALA A 94 1.74 6.67 4.16
CA ALA A 94 2.01 7.68 3.12
C ALA A 94 0.75 8.39 2.60
N LEU A 95 -0.30 7.64 2.24
CA LEU A 95 -1.55 8.24 1.73
C LEU A 95 -2.43 8.88 2.81
N PRO A 96 -2.68 8.24 3.98
CA PRO A 96 -3.42 8.89 5.07
C PRO A 96 -2.83 10.24 5.47
N VAL A 97 -1.50 10.31 5.59
CA VAL A 97 -0.80 11.56 5.93
C VAL A 97 -0.98 12.60 4.83
N ALA A 98 -0.78 12.23 3.57
CA ALA A 98 -1.00 13.12 2.43
C ALA A 98 -2.44 13.66 2.36
N GLN A 99 -3.44 12.81 2.60
CA GLN A 99 -4.86 13.18 2.61
C GLN A 99 -5.18 14.12 3.78
N PHE A 100 -4.62 13.86 4.95
CA PHE A 100 -4.80 14.70 6.14
C PHE A 100 -4.23 16.11 5.95
N ILE A 101 -3.02 16.21 5.38
CA ILE A 101 -2.36 17.48 5.07
C ILE A 101 -3.13 18.21 3.96
N GLY A 102 -3.43 17.51 2.87
CA GLY A 102 -4.11 18.07 1.71
C GLY A 102 -5.52 18.57 2.02
N GLY A 103 -6.31 17.83 2.81
CA GLY A 103 -7.67 18.19 3.17
C GLY A 103 -7.83 19.47 4.01
N ARG A 104 -6.73 20.03 4.52
CA ARG A 104 -6.68 21.32 5.24
C ARG A 104 -6.13 22.48 4.42
N SER A 105 -5.89 22.27 3.12
CA SER A 105 -5.16 23.20 2.27
C SER A 105 -6.00 23.67 1.08
N ASP A 106 -5.49 24.68 0.35
CA ASP A 106 -6.01 25.04 -0.96
C ASP A 106 -5.85 23.89 -1.99
N GLU A 107 -6.60 23.95 -3.09
CA GLU A 107 -6.63 22.85 -4.08
C GLU A 107 -5.26 22.56 -4.72
N ARG A 108 -4.39 23.56 -4.85
CA ARG A 108 -3.05 23.33 -5.42
C ARG A 108 -2.17 22.58 -4.44
N ARG A 109 -2.16 22.99 -3.17
CA ARG A 109 -1.41 22.32 -2.10
C ARG A 109 -1.95 20.91 -1.85
N GLU A 110 -3.26 20.73 -1.92
CA GLU A 110 -3.88 19.41 -1.86
C GLU A 110 -3.39 18.51 -3.01
N ALA A 111 -3.40 19.01 -4.25
CA ALA A 111 -2.89 18.25 -5.41
C ALA A 111 -1.42 17.83 -5.23
N ILE A 112 -0.58 18.73 -4.71
CA ILE A 112 0.83 18.45 -4.40
C ILE A 112 0.95 17.39 -3.30
N ALA A 113 0.17 17.50 -2.23
CA ALA A 113 0.19 16.54 -1.13
C ALA A 113 -0.25 15.14 -1.61
N LEU A 114 -1.33 15.06 -2.38
CA LEU A 114 -1.82 13.81 -2.96
C LEU A 114 -0.83 13.18 -3.95
N PHE A 115 -0.17 14.00 -4.79
CA PHE A 115 0.92 13.55 -5.64
C PHE A 115 2.08 12.98 -4.82
N ALA A 116 2.56 13.72 -3.81
CA ALA A 116 3.65 13.28 -2.96
C ALA A 116 3.32 11.98 -2.22
N GLY A 117 2.09 11.85 -1.70
CA GLY A 117 1.62 10.62 -1.06
C GLY A 117 1.54 9.43 -2.01
N ALA A 118 0.99 9.62 -3.21
CA ALA A 118 0.89 8.56 -4.21
C ALA A 118 2.27 8.14 -4.74
N LEU A 119 3.18 9.09 -4.96
CA LEU A 119 4.57 8.83 -5.34
C LEU A 119 5.33 8.10 -4.22
N ALA A 120 5.15 8.51 -2.97
CA ALA A 120 5.73 7.83 -1.82
C ALA A 120 5.23 6.39 -1.72
N VAL A 121 3.93 6.14 -1.89
CA VAL A 121 3.38 4.77 -1.97
C VAL A 121 4.06 3.97 -3.08
N PHE A 122 4.16 4.52 -4.29
CA PHE A 122 4.80 3.83 -5.41
C PHE A 122 6.25 3.42 -5.09
N LEU A 123 7.07 4.37 -4.65
CA LEU A 123 8.49 4.13 -4.36
C LEU A 123 8.70 3.20 -3.17
N LEU A 124 7.94 3.39 -2.09
CA LEU A 124 8.02 2.53 -0.92
C LEU A 124 7.47 1.13 -1.20
N ALA A 125 6.44 1.00 -2.04
CA ALA A 125 5.89 -0.30 -2.45
C ALA A 125 6.90 -1.10 -3.28
N ILE A 126 7.68 -0.47 -4.17
CA ILE A 126 8.80 -1.12 -4.87
C ILE A 126 9.75 -1.76 -3.86
N ARG A 127 10.15 -1.01 -2.83
CA ARG A 127 11.06 -1.50 -1.79
C ARG A 127 10.41 -2.56 -0.90
N ALA A 128 9.15 -2.39 -0.51
CA ALA A 128 8.42 -3.36 0.30
C ALA A 128 8.24 -4.70 -0.43
N VAL A 129 7.96 -4.68 -1.73
CA VAL A 129 7.86 -5.87 -2.57
C VAL A 129 9.23 -6.54 -2.72
N ALA A 130 10.30 -5.77 -3.00
CA ALA A 130 11.64 -6.32 -3.15
C ALA A 130 12.16 -7.00 -1.87
N THR A 131 11.81 -6.45 -0.70
CA THR A 131 12.25 -6.96 0.61
C THR A 131 11.32 -8.00 1.22
N GLY A 132 10.11 -8.17 0.68
CA GLY A 132 9.07 -9.06 1.21
C GLY A 132 9.31 -10.54 0.91
N GLY A 133 9.87 -10.86 -0.26
CA GLY A 133 10.05 -12.23 -0.74
C GLY A 133 9.01 -12.65 -1.78
N ALA A 134 9.45 -13.45 -2.76
CA ALA A 134 8.63 -14.08 -3.80
C ALA A 134 7.97 -15.37 -3.32
#